data_AF-A0A661NTS2-F1
#
_entry.id   AF-A0A661NTS2-F1
#
_cell.length_a   1.000
_cell.length_b   1.000
_cell.length_c   1.000
_cell.angle_alpha   90.00
_cell.angle_beta   90.00
_cell.angle_gamma   90.00
#
_symmetry.space_group_name_H-M   'P 1'
#
loop_
_entity.id
_entity.type
_entity.pdbx_description
1 polymer ?
#
loop_
_entity_poly.entity_id
_entity_poly.type
_entity_poly.pdbx_seq_one_letter_code
_entity_poly.pdbx_strand_id
1 'polypeptide(L)'
;MIYIAPIVAVALLSVLAAGTGGCSGEPTRNELRCRRLGGTEAKAAHDGLRILVGSHVVDSAITAGRVARCESAAAAVFVAVEEARRRLPRELRRPVDVHLDPRGHHPPDGVETLIAHGALLVDGRRGANLDQSIWLHELIHVAAAGSRPSDPIGSRLIAAVDEAAADYGAAVVLGRTHLGPPGPRGARDLEDGEALRPAAFHALAVGEGFDAHGFGLPLAAALLDQEAEPGALLEDLVTTLGGRGAPWPQSVGAAGAVQALVTRCPPRSRDGLATALEDWLPPELLP
;
A
#
# COMPACT_ATOMS: atom_id res chain seq x y z
N MET A 1 5.65 -47.14 -63.72
CA MET A 1 6.16 -46.14 -64.68
C MET A 1 6.28 -44.82 -63.95
N ILE A 2 7.50 -44.29 -63.93
CA ILE A 2 7.87 -42.96 -63.46
C ILE A 2 7.32 -41.94 -64.47
N TYR A 3 6.71 -40.85 -64.01
CA TYR A 3 6.78 -39.59 -64.75
C TYR A 3 6.88 -38.40 -63.79
N ILE A 4 7.82 -37.54 -64.16
CA ILE A 4 8.38 -36.38 -63.46
C ILE A 4 7.53 -35.13 -63.78
N ALA A 5 7.44 -34.19 -62.83
CA ALA A 5 6.78 -32.87 -62.94
C ALA A 5 7.35 -31.96 -64.05
N PRO A 6 6.70 -30.82 -64.39
CA PRO A 6 7.25 -29.55 -63.87
C PRO A 6 6.25 -28.37 -63.64
N ILE A 7 6.47 -27.66 -62.51
CA ILE A 7 6.79 -26.21 -62.37
C ILE A 7 5.82 -25.13 -62.94
N VAL A 8 5.28 -24.35 -61.98
CA VAL A 8 5.04 -22.87 -61.91
C VAL A 8 3.83 -22.22 -62.59
N ALA A 9 2.98 -21.62 -61.75
CA ALA A 9 2.59 -20.20 -61.88
C ALA A 9 2.20 -19.63 -60.51
N VAL A 10 2.96 -18.64 -60.05
CA VAL A 10 2.63 -17.73 -58.95
C VAL A 10 1.57 -16.76 -59.44
N ALA A 11 0.46 -16.64 -58.71
CA ALA A 11 -0.39 -15.46 -58.76
C ALA A 11 -0.91 -15.17 -57.34
N LEU A 12 -0.37 -14.10 -56.75
CA LEU A 12 -0.96 -13.41 -55.63
C LEU A 12 -2.42 -13.08 -55.94
N LEU A 13 -3.32 -13.39 -55.01
CA LEU A 13 -4.49 -12.54 -54.75
C LEU A 13 -4.95 -12.74 -53.31
N SER A 14 -4.88 -11.63 -52.59
CA SER A 14 -5.23 -11.41 -51.21
C SER A 14 -6.66 -11.87 -50.90
N VAL A 15 -6.79 -12.75 -49.90
CA VAL A 15 -8.04 -12.87 -49.15
C VAL A 15 -7.72 -12.59 -47.69
N LEU A 16 -8.29 -11.48 -47.22
CA LEU A 16 -8.45 -11.10 -45.83
C LEU A 16 -9.00 -12.29 -45.02
N ALA A 17 -8.13 -12.96 -44.29
CA ALA A 17 -8.51 -13.70 -43.11
C ALA A 17 -8.03 -12.89 -41.90
N ALA A 18 -8.86 -11.93 -41.49
CA ALA A 18 -8.83 -11.43 -40.14
C ALA A 18 -9.17 -12.62 -39.22
N GLY A 19 -8.12 -13.29 -38.75
CA GLY A 19 -8.21 -14.32 -37.73
C GLY A 19 -8.74 -13.71 -36.44
N THR A 20 -10.05 -13.78 -36.27
CA THR A 20 -10.71 -13.73 -34.98
C THR A 20 -10.33 -15.01 -34.24
N GLY A 21 -9.13 -15.01 -33.66
CA GLY A 21 -8.72 -15.99 -32.66
C GLY A 21 -9.55 -15.78 -31.40
N GLY A 22 -10.75 -16.36 -31.40
CA GLY A 22 -11.57 -16.49 -30.21
C GLY A 22 -10.86 -17.39 -29.20
N CYS A 23 -10.27 -16.78 -28.18
CA CYS A 23 -9.95 -17.48 -26.95
C CYS A 23 -11.25 -17.69 -26.17
N SER A 24 -11.99 -18.76 -26.46
CA SER A 24 -13.02 -19.27 -25.54
C SER A 24 -12.34 -20.13 -24.47
N GLY A 25 -11.51 -19.48 -23.65
CA GLY A 25 -11.08 -20.05 -22.38
C GLY A 25 -12.23 -19.92 -21.38
N GLU A 26 -12.58 -21.00 -20.69
CA GLU A 26 -13.48 -20.88 -19.55
C GLU A 26 -12.88 -19.87 -18.54
N PRO A 27 -13.71 -18.94 -18.02
CA PRO A 27 -13.21 -17.93 -17.09
C PRO A 27 -12.72 -18.60 -15.81
N THR A 28 -11.58 -18.15 -15.31
CA THR A 28 -11.00 -18.68 -14.07
C THR A 28 -11.88 -18.34 -12.86
N ARG A 29 -11.70 -19.05 -11.73
CA ARG A 29 -12.43 -18.77 -10.48
C ARG A 29 -12.31 -17.31 -10.02
N ASN A 30 -11.13 -16.69 -10.21
CA ASN A 30 -10.90 -15.28 -9.86
C ASN A 30 -11.57 -14.32 -10.83
N GLU A 31 -11.60 -14.63 -12.13
CA GLU A 31 -12.34 -13.85 -13.12
C GLU A 31 -13.86 -13.93 -12.88
N LEU A 32 -14.37 -15.09 -12.48
CA LEU A 32 -15.76 -15.25 -12.07
C LEU A 32 -16.08 -14.46 -10.79
N ARG A 33 -15.15 -14.42 -9.82
CA ARG A 33 -15.28 -13.61 -8.60
C ARG A 33 -15.24 -12.11 -8.91
N CYS A 34 -14.32 -11.66 -9.77
CA CYS A 34 -14.26 -10.29 -10.33
C CYS A 34 -15.59 -9.92 -11.01
N ARG A 35 -16.10 -10.77 -11.90
CA ARG A 35 -17.38 -10.54 -12.60
C ARG A 35 -18.58 -10.50 -11.66
N ARG A 36 -18.66 -11.39 -10.66
CA ARG A 36 -19.72 -11.33 -9.63
C ARG A 36 -19.65 -10.08 -8.76
N LEU A 37 -18.45 -9.53 -8.59
CA LEU A 37 -18.19 -8.31 -7.85
C LEU A 37 -18.18 -7.04 -8.72
N GLY A 38 -18.51 -7.09 -10.03
CA GLY A 38 -18.46 -5.87 -10.87
C GLY A 38 -18.58 -5.95 -12.40
N GLY A 39 -18.96 -7.06 -13.04
CA GLY A 39 -19.22 -7.10 -14.49
C GLY A 39 -18.00 -7.35 -15.41
N THR A 40 -18.24 -7.47 -16.73
CA THR A 40 -17.26 -7.94 -17.75
C THR A 40 -16.21 -6.91 -18.16
N GLU A 41 -16.45 -5.64 -17.87
CA GLU A 41 -15.43 -4.61 -17.85
C GLU A 41 -15.25 -4.24 -16.38
N ALA A 42 -14.03 -4.13 -15.86
CA ALA A 42 -13.80 -3.45 -14.59
C ALA A 42 -14.01 -1.92 -14.79
N LYS A 43 -15.13 -1.53 -15.40
CA LYS A 43 -15.50 -0.17 -15.74
C LYS A 43 -16.61 0.28 -14.82
N ALA A 44 -16.14 0.87 -13.73
CA ALA A 44 -16.74 1.89 -12.89
C ALA A 44 -16.29 1.55 -11.48
N ALA A 45 -15.46 2.43 -10.91
CA ALA A 45 -15.10 2.47 -9.50
C ALA A 45 -16.09 1.71 -8.61
N HIS A 46 -15.81 0.44 -8.30
CA HIS A 46 -16.70 -0.29 -7.42
C HIS A 46 -16.41 0.23 -6.02
N ASP A 47 -17.36 0.96 -5.45
CA ASP A 47 -17.22 1.64 -4.16
C ASP A 47 -15.90 2.42 -3.99
N GLY A 48 -15.31 2.93 -5.08
CA GLY A 48 -14.04 3.67 -5.06
C GLY A 48 -12.76 2.88 -5.38
N LEU A 49 -12.79 1.58 -5.68
CA LEU A 49 -11.59 0.83 -6.13
C LEU A 49 -11.46 0.83 -7.68
N ARG A 50 -10.29 1.17 -8.21
CA ARG A 50 -9.98 1.16 -9.66
C ARG A 50 -8.64 0.51 -9.95
N ILE A 51 -8.59 -0.44 -10.90
CA ILE A 51 -7.35 -1.10 -11.35
C ILE A 51 -6.94 -0.58 -12.74
N LEU A 52 -5.70 -0.09 -12.85
CA LEU A 52 -5.08 0.47 -14.06
C LEU A 52 -3.91 -0.41 -14.49
N VAL A 53 -4.01 -1.08 -15.63
CA VAL A 53 -3.00 -2.02 -16.16
C VAL A 53 -2.10 -1.33 -17.17
N GLY A 54 -0.82 -1.72 -17.16
CA GLY A 54 0.20 -1.15 -18.05
C GLY A 54 0.76 0.18 -17.54
N SER A 55 0.50 0.50 -16.28
CA SER A 55 1.18 1.59 -15.59
C SER A 55 2.65 1.24 -15.40
N HIS A 56 3.49 2.25 -15.51
CA HIS A 56 4.92 2.18 -15.25
C HIS A 56 5.38 3.51 -14.67
N VAL A 57 6.41 3.45 -13.83
CA VAL A 57 7.01 4.60 -13.18
C VAL A 57 8.18 5.09 -14.04
N VAL A 58 8.20 6.38 -14.36
CA VAL A 58 9.31 7.07 -15.03
C VAL A 58 9.64 8.29 -14.19
N ASP A 59 10.87 8.41 -13.71
CA ASP A 59 11.32 9.56 -12.90
C ASP A 59 10.40 9.90 -11.72
N SER A 60 9.92 8.88 -10.99
CA SER A 60 8.96 8.99 -9.88
C SER A 60 7.54 9.45 -10.27
N ALA A 61 7.24 9.60 -11.56
CA ALA A 61 5.90 9.88 -12.08
C ALA A 61 5.25 8.61 -12.64
N ILE A 62 3.97 8.40 -12.33
CA ILE A 62 3.20 7.28 -12.88
C ILE A 62 2.65 7.67 -14.25
N THR A 63 2.94 6.86 -15.27
CA THR A 63 2.19 6.92 -16.51
C THR A 63 0.86 6.20 -16.32
N ALA A 64 -0.25 6.92 -16.52
CA ALA A 64 -1.59 6.36 -16.34
C ALA A 64 -1.79 5.15 -17.27
N GLY A 65 -2.07 4.00 -16.66
CA GLY A 65 -2.41 2.78 -17.37
C GLY A 65 -3.82 2.84 -17.94
N ARG A 66 -4.21 1.79 -18.65
CA ARG A 66 -5.60 1.63 -19.10
C ARG A 66 -6.38 0.88 -18.03
N VAL A 67 -7.65 1.26 -17.83
CA VAL A 67 -8.53 0.49 -16.94
C VAL A 67 -8.54 -0.97 -17.37
N ALA A 68 -8.27 -1.87 -16.43
CA ALA A 68 -8.21 -3.30 -16.70
C ALA A 68 -9.55 -3.81 -17.23
N ARG A 69 -9.53 -4.75 -18.17
CA ARG A 69 -10.63 -5.72 -18.27
C ARG A 69 -10.36 -6.80 -17.21
N CYS A 70 -11.37 -7.51 -16.71
CA CYS A 70 -11.14 -8.64 -15.78
C CYS A 70 -10.35 -9.74 -16.53
N GLU A 71 -9.03 -9.60 -16.58
CA GLU A 71 -8.02 -10.57 -17.02
C GLU A 71 -7.47 -11.26 -15.78
N SER A 72 -7.08 -12.54 -15.87
CA SER A 72 -6.69 -13.38 -14.74
C SER A 72 -5.81 -12.71 -13.66
N ALA A 73 -4.74 -12.01 -14.05
CA ALA A 73 -3.83 -11.33 -13.10
C ALA A 73 -4.49 -10.11 -12.42
N ALA A 74 -5.12 -9.22 -13.20
CA ALA A 74 -5.82 -8.05 -12.66
C ALA A 74 -7.03 -8.42 -11.81
N ALA A 75 -7.74 -9.49 -12.19
CA ALA A 75 -8.86 -10.04 -11.43
C ALA A 75 -8.41 -10.60 -10.07
N ALA A 76 -7.27 -11.28 -10.02
CA ALA A 76 -6.73 -11.81 -8.78
C ALA A 76 -6.26 -10.68 -7.83
N VAL A 77 -5.57 -9.66 -8.35
CA VAL A 77 -5.21 -8.46 -7.57
C VAL A 77 -6.45 -7.72 -7.06
N PHE A 78 -7.45 -7.51 -7.91
CA PHE A 78 -8.71 -6.88 -7.52
C PHE A 78 -9.37 -7.59 -6.33
N VAL A 79 -9.47 -8.93 -6.40
CA VAL A 79 -10.05 -9.73 -5.31
C VAL A 79 -9.24 -9.57 -4.02
N ALA A 80 -7.90 -9.61 -4.10
CA ALA A 80 -7.04 -9.51 -2.93
C ALA A 80 -7.15 -8.13 -2.24
N VAL A 81 -7.12 -7.05 -3.01
CA VAL A 81 -7.26 -5.66 -2.50
C VAL A 81 -8.64 -5.43 -1.91
N GLU A 82 -9.69 -5.87 -2.61
CA GLU A 82 -11.07 -5.69 -2.15
C GLU A 82 -11.36 -6.50 -0.88
N GLU A 83 -10.76 -7.69 -0.74
CA GLU A 83 -10.85 -8.49 0.49
C GLU A 83 -10.22 -7.76 1.68
N ALA A 84 -9.01 -7.22 1.52
CA ALA A 84 -8.35 -6.42 2.56
C ALA A 84 -9.14 -5.15 2.88
N ARG A 85 -9.58 -4.41 1.86
CA ARG A 85 -10.36 -3.17 2.01
C ARG A 85 -11.68 -3.37 2.75
N ARG A 86 -12.32 -4.54 2.60
CA ARG A 86 -13.55 -4.88 3.34
C ARG A 86 -13.32 -5.13 4.83
N ARG A 87 -12.09 -5.45 5.24
CA ARG A 87 -11.73 -5.64 6.65
C ARG A 87 -11.49 -4.31 7.36
N LEU A 88 -11.05 -3.28 6.64
CA LEU A 88 -10.83 -1.95 7.23
C LEU A 88 -12.12 -1.38 7.87
N PRO A 89 -12.00 -0.63 8.98
CA PRO A 89 -13.07 0.22 9.49
C PRO A 89 -13.65 1.11 8.37
N ARG A 90 -14.97 1.36 8.39
CA ARG A 90 -15.65 2.04 7.28
C ARG A 90 -15.13 3.45 7.07
N GLU A 91 -14.72 4.09 8.15
CA GLU A 91 -14.19 5.43 8.30
C GLU A 91 -12.86 5.59 7.55
N LEU A 92 -12.10 4.50 7.45
CA LEU A 92 -10.79 4.43 6.79
C LEU A 92 -10.86 3.95 5.34
N ARG A 93 -12.02 3.47 4.87
CA ARG A 93 -12.18 3.04 3.48
C ARG A 93 -12.17 4.26 2.57
N ARG A 94 -11.04 4.49 1.91
CA ARG A 94 -10.91 5.47 0.83
C ARG A 94 -11.14 4.84 -0.55
N PRO A 95 -11.43 5.66 -1.57
CA PRO A 95 -11.18 5.27 -2.94
C PRO A 95 -9.69 4.97 -3.14
N VAL A 96 -9.38 3.95 -3.95
CA VAL A 96 -8.02 3.48 -4.17
C VAL A 96 -7.82 3.24 -5.66
N ASP A 97 -6.78 3.87 -6.20
CA ASP A 97 -6.26 3.53 -7.52
C ASP A 97 -5.13 2.51 -7.37
N VAL A 98 -5.19 1.44 -8.16
CA VAL A 98 -4.17 0.38 -8.19
C VAL A 98 -3.56 0.32 -9.58
N HIS A 99 -2.30 0.72 -9.66
CA HIS A 99 -1.48 0.70 -10.85
C HIS A 99 -0.76 -0.65 -10.93
N LEU A 100 -1.16 -1.49 -11.88
CA LEU A 100 -0.55 -2.80 -12.11
C LEU A 100 0.54 -2.69 -13.18
N ASP A 101 1.79 -2.91 -12.77
CA ASP A 101 2.92 -3.08 -13.68
C ASP A 101 3.01 -4.56 -14.10
N PRO A 102 2.67 -4.90 -15.36
CA PRO A 102 2.71 -6.29 -15.83
C PRO A 102 4.14 -6.80 -16.05
N ARG A 103 5.14 -5.92 -16.11
CA ARG A 103 6.53 -6.29 -16.36
C ARG A 103 7.31 -6.53 -15.06
N GLY A 104 6.78 -6.08 -13.92
CA GLY A 104 7.35 -6.33 -12.59
C GLY A 104 8.67 -5.61 -12.35
N HIS A 105 8.82 -4.38 -12.85
CA HIS A 105 10.04 -3.60 -12.64
C HIS A 105 10.11 -2.99 -11.24
N HIS A 106 8.97 -2.92 -10.55
CA HIS A 106 8.76 -2.34 -9.22
C HIS A 106 7.55 -3.06 -8.58
N PRO A 107 7.38 -3.12 -7.25
CA PRO A 107 8.28 -2.83 -6.12
C PRO A 107 8.83 -4.10 -5.43
N PRO A 108 9.79 -4.00 -4.47
CA PRO A 108 10.50 -5.15 -3.87
C PRO A 108 9.58 -6.22 -3.27
N ASP A 109 8.49 -5.79 -2.64
CA ASP A 109 7.53 -6.64 -1.94
C ASP A 109 6.27 -6.92 -2.77
N GLY A 110 6.28 -6.53 -4.05
CA GLY A 110 5.18 -6.76 -4.99
C GLY A 110 4.01 -5.78 -4.88
N VAL A 111 3.99 -4.93 -3.85
CA VAL A 111 3.13 -3.73 -3.75
C VAL A 111 3.88 -2.60 -3.02
N GLU A 112 3.53 -1.35 -3.33
CA GLU A 112 4.03 -0.14 -2.66
C GLU A 112 3.00 0.98 -2.80
N THR A 113 2.82 1.77 -1.74
CA THR A 113 1.96 2.95 -1.77
C THR A 113 2.69 4.16 -2.34
N LEU A 114 2.08 4.77 -3.34
CA LEU A 114 2.47 6.05 -3.89
C LEU A 114 1.76 7.15 -3.08
N ILE A 115 2.32 7.46 -1.91
CA ILE A 115 1.73 8.34 -0.88
C ILE A 115 1.25 9.67 -1.47
N ALA A 116 2.04 10.30 -2.35
CA ALA A 116 1.70 11.57 -2.98
C ALA A 116 0.43 11.52 -3.85
N HIS A 117 0.02 10.32 -4.29
CA HIS A 117 -1.14 10.08 -5.15
C HIS A 117 -2.26 9.31 -4.44
N GLY A 118 -2.04 8.81 -3.23
CA GLY A 118 -3.00 7.93 -2.55
C GLY A 118 -3.34 6.69 -3.38
N ALA A 119 -2.34 6.11 -4.04
CA ALA A 119 -2.50 5.03 -5.00
C ALA A 119 -1.52 3.89 -4.70
N LEU A 120 -1.83 2.69 -5.15
CA LEU A 120 -0.97 1.51 -5.01
C LEU A 120 -0.28 1.22 -6.33
N LEU A 121 1.02 0.94 -6.31
CA LEU A 121 1.75 0.31 -7.39
C LEU A 121 1.91 -1.18 -7.07
N VAL A 122 1.53 -2.05 -8.00
CA VAL A 122 1.48 -3.50 -7.79
C VAL A 122 2.22 -4.22 -8.90
N ASP A 123 3.12 -5.13 -8.52
CA ASP A 123 3.72 -6.09 -9.43
C ASP A 123 2.65 -7.12 -9.85
N GLY A 124 2.30 -7.12 -11.13
CA GLY A 124 1.30 -8.02 -11.69
C GLY A 124 1.62 -9.51 -11.55
N ARG A 125 2.87 -9.89 -11.25
CA ARG A 125 3.30 -11.29 -11.08
C ARG A 125 3.20 -11.78 -9.63
N ARG A 126 3.33 -10.87 -8.66
CA ARG A 126 3.44 -11.20 -7.23
C ARG A 126 2.26 -10.69 -6.41
N GLY A 127 1.69 -9.54 -6.79
CA GLY A 127 0.67 -8.83 -6.02
C GLY A 127 -0.51 -9.69 -5.60
N ALA A 128 -1.02 -10.53 -6.50
CA ALA A 128 -2.19 -11.37 -6.22
C ALA A 128 -2.02 -12.37 -5.07
N ASN A 129 -0.77 -12.75 -4.74
CA ASN A 129 -0.46 -13.77 -3.75
C ASN A 129 0.18 -13.18 -2.48
N LEU A 130 0.12 -11.86 -2.31
CA LEU A 130 0.63 -11.22 -1.10
C LEU A 130 -0.24 -11.57 0.10
N ASP A 131 0.43 -11.65 1.26
CA ASP A 131 -0.24 -11.80 2.54
C ASP A 131 -1.18 -10.60 2.81
N GLN A 132 -2.32 -10.85 3.45
CA GLN A 132 -3.34 -9.83 3.70
C GLN A 132 -2.84 -8.67 4.59
N SER A 133 -1.86 -8.87 5.47
CA SER A 133 -1.30 -7.78 6.26
C SER A 133 -0.53 -6.79 5.39
N ILE A 134 0.09 -7.25 4.29
CA ILE A 134 0.76 -6.36 3.34
C ILE A 134 -0.30 -5.47 2.67
N TRP A 135 -1.40 -6.05 2.19
CA TRP A 135 -2.47 -5.25 1.60
C TRP A 135 -3.09 -4.25 2.58
N LEU A 136 -3.31 -4.65 3.83
CA LEU A 136 -3.86 -3.76 4.85
C LEU A 136 -2.89 -2.63 5.19
N HIS A 137 -1.61 -2.93 5.37
CA HIS A 137 -0.55 -1.95 5.61
C HIS A 137 -0.56 -0.86 4.52
N GLU A 138 -0.52 -1.26 3.25
CA GLU A 138 -0.56 -0.33 2.13
C GLU A 138 -1.87 0.47 2.04
N LEU A 139 -3.02 -0.16 2.32
CA LEU A 139 -4.29 0.56 2.34
C LEU A 139 -4.39 1.58 3.48
N ILE A 140 -3.71 1.35 4.60
CA ILE A 140 -3.59 2.34 5.68
C ILE A 140 -2.78 3.54 5.21
N HIS A 141 -1.66 3.36 4.50
CA HIS A 141 -0.94 4.49 3.87
C HIS A 141 -1.81 5.26 2.89
N VAL A 142 -2.61 4.57 2.07
CA VAL A 142 -3.58 5.23 1.18
C VAL A 142 -4.60 6.05 1.98
N ALA A 143 -5.08 5.54 3.11
CA ALA A 143 -6.00 6.25 3.98
C ALA A 143 -5.36 7.45 4.70
N ALA A 144 -4.05 7.35 5.01
CA ALA A 144 -3.20 8.36 5.62
C ALA A 144 -2.51 9.29 4.61
N ALA A 145 -2.82 9.16 3.31
CA ALA A 145 -2.23 9.97 2.26
C ALA A 145 -2.56 11.45 2.50
N GLY A 146 -1.53 12.29 2.56
CA GLY A 146 -1.68 13.69 2.92
C GLY A 146 -0.36 14.45 2.83
N SER A 147 -0.40 15.73 3.17
CA SER A 147 0.83 16.52 3.29
C SER A 147 1.73 15.97 4.40
N ARG A 148 3.03 16.22 4.28
CA ARG A 148 4.07 15.86 5.27
C ARG A 148 4.88 17.11 5.63
N PRO A 149 5.58 17.15 6.77
CA PRO A 149 6.53 18.22 7.06
C PRO A 149 7.56 18.37 5.95
N SER A 150 7.95 19.61 5.64
CA SER A 150 8.95 19.89 4.61
C SER A 150 10.39 19.82 5.13
N ASP A 151 10.59 19.91 6.45
CA ASP A 151 11.93 19.81 7.03
C ASP A 151 12.38 18.34 7.10
N PRO A 152 13.67 18.05 6.85
CA PRO A 152 14.12 16.66 6.71
C PRO A 152 13.89 15.79 7.95
N ILE A 153 14.09 16.35 9.14
CA ILE A 153 14.01 15.59 10.40
C ILE A 153 12.55 15.31 10.74
N GLY A 154 11.68 16.32 10.71
CA GLY A 154 10.25 16.15 10.91
C GLY A 154 9.62 15.23 9.87
N SER A 155 10.06 15.32 8.62
CA SER A 155 9.60 14.43 7.54
C SER A 155 9.95 12.96 7.80
N ARG A 156 11.18 12.66 8.21
CA ARG A 156 11.60 11.30 8.57
C ARG A 156 10.84 10.75 9.78
N LEU A 157 10.67 11.57 10.82
CA LEU A 157 9.92 11.17 12.01
C LEU A 157 8.47 10.82 11.64
N ILE A 158 7.80 11.68 10.88
CA ILE A 158 6.41 11.42 10.45
C ILE A 158 6.33 10.24 9.48
N ALA A 159 7.36 9.98 8.66
CA ALA A 159 7.41 8.77 7.85
C ALA A 159 7.43 7.51 8.75
N ALA A 160 8.21 7.49 9.82
CA ALA A 160 8.20 6.36 10.75
C ALA A 160 6.86 6.23 11.51
N VAL A 161 6.20 7.33 11.84
CA VAL A 161 4.83 7.29 12.41
C VAL A 161 3.83 6.72 11.40
N ASP A 162 3.97 7.06 10.12
CA ASP A 162 3.12 6.53 9.04
C ASP A 162 3.28 5.02 8.90
N GLU A 163 4.52 4.52 8.92
CA GLU A 163 4.81 3.08 8.93
C GLU A 163 4.27 2.38 10.18
N ALA A 164 4.44 3.01 11.34
CA ALA A 164 3.91 2.48 12.60
C ALA A 164 2.38 2.35 12.56
N ALA A 165 1.69 3.37 12.05
CA ALA A 165 0.23 3.36 11.91
C ALA A 165 -0.24 2.26 10.93
N ALA A 166 0.52 2.02 9.86
CA ALA A 166 0.23 0.98 8.89
C ALA A 166 0.40 -0.44 9.45
N ASP A 167 1.48 -0.71 10.19
CA ASP A 167 1.68 -2.00 10.85
C ASP A 167 0.70 -2.22 12.01
N TYR A 168 0.50 -1.22 12.88
CA TYR A 168 -0.52 -1.26 13.94
C TYR A 168 -1.91 -1.53 13.36
N GLY A 169 -2.31 -0.78 12.33
CA GLY A 169 -3.59 -0.93 11.66
C GLY A 169 -3.77 -2.32 11.03
N ALA A 170 -2.74 -2.85 10.38
CA ALA A 170 -2.79 -4.20 9.82
C ALA A 170 -2.92 -5.28 10.92
N ALA A 171 -2.24 -5.10 12.05
CA ALA A 171 -2.29 -6.03 13.18
C ALA A 171 -3.66 -6.10 13.83
N VAL A 172 -4.24 -4.95 14.24
CA VAL A 172 -5.55 -4.94 14.90
C VAL A 172 -6.67 -5.38 13.97
N VAL A 173 -6.63 -5.02 12.69
CA VAL A 173 -7.66 -5.43 11.72
C VAL A 173 -7.62 -6.93 11.43
N LEU A 174 -6.45 -7.56 11.53
CA LEU A 174 -6.32 -9.01 11.37
C LEU A 174 -6.44 -9.79 12.69
N GLY A 175 -6.35 -9.12 13.84
CA GLY A 175 -6.29 -9.75 15.15
C GLY A 175 -5.03 -10.61 15.32
N ARG A 176 -3.88 -10.16 14.79
CA ARG A 176 -2.59 -10.84 14.94
C ARG A 176 -1.43 -9.86 14.96
N THR A 177 -0.37 -10.21 15.67
CA THR A 177 0.84 -9.40 15.90
C THR A 177 1.95 -9.67 14.88
N HIS A 178 1.90 -10.81 14.22
CA HIS A 178 2.86 -11.23 13.21
C HIS A 178 2.40 -10.84 11.81
N LEU A 179 3.15 -9.97 11.14
CA LEU A 179 2.82 -9.38 9.84
C LEU A 179 3.81 -9.79 8.75
N GLY A 180 3.26 -10.07 7.57
CA GLY A 180 4.03 -10.45 6.38
C GLY A 180 4.55 -11.90 6.42
N PRO A 181 4.99 -12.41 5.27
CA PRO A 181 5.64 -13.71 5.21
C PRO A 181 7.07 -13.66 5.76
N PRO A 182 7.63 -14.78 6.22
CA PRO A 182 9.07 -14.89 6.47
C PRO A 182 9.85 -14.54 5.19
N GLY A 183 10.81 -13.62 5.28
CA GLY A 183 11.52 -13.12 4.10
C GLY A 183 12.76 -12.27 4.41
N PRO A 184 13.41 -11.67 3.39
CA PRO A 184 14.64 -10.89 3.56
C PRO A 184 14.50 -9.65 4.45
N ARG A 185 13.29 -9.07 4.51
CA ARG A 185 12.91 -7.99 5.44
C ARG A 185 12.29 -8.51 6.74
N GLY A 186 12.20 -9.83 6.90
CA GLY A 186 11.59 -10.51 8.05
C GLY A 186 10.06 -10.45 8.05
N ALA A 187 9.45 -11.39 8.76
CA ALA A 187 8.13 -11.13 9.32
C ALA A 187 8.31 -10.06 10.40
N ARG A 188 7.38 -9.12 10.49
CA ARG A 188 7.38 -8.10 11.55
C ARG A 188 6.56 -8.65 12.70
N ASP A 189 7.12 -8.62 13.90
CA ASP A 189 6.44 -9.06 15.11
C ASP A 189 6.27 -7.88 16.06
N LEU A 190 5.02 -7.59 16.43
CA LEU A 190 4.69 -6.53 17.36
C LEU A 190 4.74 -6.98 18.83
N GLU A 191 4.83 -8.28 19.12
CA GLU A 191 5.00 -8.78 20.51
C GLU A 191 6.42 -8.53 21.04
N ASP A 192 7.42 -8.49 20.15
CA ASP A 192 8.84 -8.35 20.45
C ASP A 192 9.38 -6.93 20.15
N GLY A 193 8.50 -5.92 20.12
CA GLY A 193 8.90 -4.53 19.83
C GLY A 193 9.80 -3.93 20.92
N GLU A 194 11.13 -4.10 20.81
CA GLU A 194 12.05 -3.39 21.69
C GLU A 194 11.97 -1.87 21.45
N ALA A 195 11.76 -1.10 22.53
CA ALA A 195 11.83 0.36 22.48
C ALA A 195 13.14 0.82 21.82
N LEU A 196 13.06 1.91 21.05
CA LEU A 196 14.22 2.42 20.33
C LEU A 196 15.31 2.85 21.30
N ARG A 197 16.50 2.25 21.15
CA ARG A 197 17.68 2.68 21.91
C ARG A 197 18.08 4.09 21.47
N PRO A 198 18.62 4.94 22.37
CA PRO A 198 19.06 6.30 22.02
C PRO A 198 19.99 6.39 20.80
N ALA A 199 20.79 5.36 20.53
CA ALA A 199 21.67 5.28 19.35
C ALA A 199 20.89 5.13 18.02
N ALA A 200 19.71 4.51 18.02
CA ALA A 200 18.83 4.43 16.85
C ALA A 200 18.24 5.81 16.51
N PHE A 201 18.03 6.67 17.51
CA PHE A 201 17.58 8.05 17.30
C PHE A 201 18.62 8.90 16.56
N HIS A 202 19.92 8.70 16.82
CA HIS A 202 20.98 9.36 16.07
C HIS A 202 20.95 8.99 14.56
N ALA A 203 20.57 7.76 14.22
CA ALA A 203 20.41 7.33 12.83
C ALA A 203 19.25 8.07 12.12
N LEU A 204 18.16 8.34 12.85
CA LEU A 204 17.04 9.17 12.41
C LEU A 204 17.49 10.59 12.00
N ALA A 205 18.36 11.20 12.81
CA ALA A 205 18.79 12.59 12.68
C ALA A 205 19.87 12.82 11.61
N VAL A 206 20.83 11.90 11.44
CA VAL A 206 22.05 12.16 10.64
C VAL A 206 22.60 10.95 9.86
N GLY A 207 21.99 9.77 9.96
CA GLY A 207 22.53 8.56 9.32
C GLY A 207 22.25 8.47 7.82
N GLU A 208 23.24 7.99 7.07
CA GLU A 208 22.96 7.24 5.84
C GLU A 208 22.22 5.95 6.24
N GLY A 209 21.15 5.57 5.52
CA GLY A 209 20.40 4.33 5.80
C GLY A 209 19.23 4.44 6.79
N PHE A 210 18.58 5.60 6.92
CA PHE A 210 17.30 5.70 7.62
C PHE A 210 16.26 4.73 7.02
N ASP A 211 15.69 3.87 7.87
CA ASP A 211 14.63 2.93 7.55
C ASP A 211 13.39 3.27 8.37
N ALA A 212 12.35 3.79 7.71
CA ALA A 212 11.12 4.19 8.37
C ALA A 212 10.38 3.00 8.99
N HIS A 213 10.39 1.82 8.34
CA HIS A 213 9.76 0.60 8.85
C HIS A 213 10.41 0.17 10.16
N GLY A 214 11.73 -0.05 10.14
CA GLY A 214 12.46 -0.48 11.33
C GLY A 214 12.35 0.52 12.49
N PHE A 215 12.25 1.82 12.18
CA PHE A 215 12.11 2.86 13.20
C PHE A 215 10.67 2.96 13.75
N GLY A 216 9.66 2.73 12.91
CA GLY A 216 8.25 2.77 13.29
C GLY A 216 7.76 1.54 14.04
N LEU A 217 8.43 0.39 13.89
CA LEU A 217 7.99 -0.88 14.47
C LEU A 217 7.76 -0.84 16.00
N PRO A 218 8.65 -0.24 16.83
CA PRO A 218 8.39 -0.15 18.26
C PRO A 218 7.21 0.76 18.61
N LEU A 219 6.95 1.80 17.80
CA LEU A 219 5.74 2.61 17.97
C LEU A 219 4.48 1.81 17.62
N ALA A 220 4.52 0.97 16.58
CA ALA A 220 3.38 0.10 16.25
C ALA A 220 3.04 -0.85 17.41
N ALA A 221 4.05 -1.42 18.07
CA ALA A 221 3.88 -2.23 19.27
C ALA A 221 3.28 -1.42 20.43
N ALA A 222 3.83 -0.23 20.71
CA ALA A 222 3.30 0.64 21.75
C ALA A 222 1.85 1.07 21.49
N LEU A 223 1.47 1.35 20.23
CA LEU A 223 0.08 1.64 19.85
C LEU A 223 -0.84 0.44 20.07
N LEU A 224 -0.37 -0.77 19.79
CA LEU A 224 -1.12 -2.02 20.01
C LEU A 224 -1.42 -2.24 21.50
N ASP A 225 -0.47 -1.93 22.38
CA ASP A 225 -0.65 -2.01 23.83
C ASP A 225 -1.71 -1.03 24.34
N GLN A 226 -1.87 0.12 23.68
CA GLN A 226 -2.90 1.11 24.03
C GLN A 226 -4.30 0.72 23.55
N GLU A 227 -4.42 0.13 22.36
CA GLU A 227 -5.70 -0.29 21.80
C GLU A 227 -5.52 -1.55 20.91
N ALA A 228 -5.73 -2.74 21.49
CA ALA A 228 -5.47 -4.02 20.81
C ALA A 228 -6.50 -4.41 19.72
N GLU A 229 -7.62 -3.69 19.65
CA GLU A 229 -8.73 -3.95 18.72
C GLU A 229 -8.94 -2.74 17.80
N PRO A 230 -9.50 -2.89 16.59
CA PRO A 230 -9.78 -1.75 15.74
C PRO A 230 -10.72 -0.74 16.42
N GLY A 231 -10.22 0.46 16.69
CA GLY A 231 -10.96 1.47 17.43
C GLY A 231 -10.56 2.92 17.11
N ALA A 232 -10.82 3.79 18.09
CA ALA A 232 -10.74 5.23 17.89
C ALA A 232 -9.30 5.70 17.66
N LEU A 233 -8.32 5.05 18.30
CA LEU A 233 -6.91 5.42 18.17
C LEU A 233 -6.44 5.22 16.73
N LEU A 234 -6.76 4.08 16.12
CA LEU A 234 -6.43 3.81 14.72
C LEU A 234 -7.10 4.82 13.78
N GLU A 235 -8.40 5.03 13.92
CA GLU A 235 -9.16 5.94 13.05
C GLU A 235 -8.63 7.39 13.11
N ASP A 236 -8.36 7.85 14.33
CA ASP A 236 -7.91 9.20 14.62
C ASP A 236 -6.48 9.43 14.16
N LEU A 237 -5.56 8.47 14.38
CA LEU A 237 -4.18 8.55 13.94
C LEU A 237 -4.09 8.61 12.41
N VAL A 238 -4.75 7.68 11.71
CA VAL A 238 -4.75 7.64 10.24
C VAL A 238 -5.38 8.91 9.65
N THR A 239 -6.47 9.40 10.25
CA THR A 239 -7.11 10.65 9.82
C THR A 239 -6.21 11.87 10.05
N THR A 240 -5.47 11.88 11.15
CA THR A 240 -4.50 12.93 11.50
C THR A 240 -3.37 12.99 10.49
N LEU A 241 -2.81 11.83 10.13
CA LEU A 241 -1.75 11.70 9.11
C LEU A 241 -2.25 12.05 7.70
N GLY A 242 -3.50 11.72 7.37
CA GLY A 242 -4.17 12.08 6.12
C GLY A 242 -4.42 13.58 5.93
N GLY A 243 -4.04 14.42 6.91
CA GLY A 243 -4.05 15.87 6.74
C GLY A 243 -5.43 16.52 6.84
N ARG A 244 -6.43 15.86 7.46
CA ARG A 244 -7.67 16.53 7.89
C ARG A 244 -7.37 17.44 9.09
N GLY A 245 -6.73 18.58 8.84
CA GLY A 245 -6.38 19.56 9.89
C GLY A 245 -5.58 20.74 9.36
N ALA A 246 -5.16 21.64 10.25
CA ALA A 246 -4.23 22.73 9.93
C ALA A 246 -2.96 22.18 9.25
N PRO A 247 -2.30 22.90 8.32
CA PRO A 247 -1.08 22.42 7.66
C PRO A 247 0.02 22.05 8.68
N TRP A 248 0.95 21.18 8.27
CA TRP A 248 2.15 20.92 9.09
C TRP A 248 2.90 22.23 9.31
N PRO A 249 3.32 22.54 10.54
CA PRO A 249 4.08 23.74 10.80
C PRO A 249 5.43 23.67 10.08
N GLN A 250 5.89 24.81 9.56
CA GLN A 250 7.12 24.89 8.80
C GLN A 250 8.33 24.85 9.76
N SER A 251 9.33 24.03 9.44
CA SER A 251 10.66 24.04 10.09
C SER A 251 10.63 23.81 11.60
N VAL A 252 9.93 22.76 12.04
CA VAL A 252 9.73 22.49 13.48
C VAL A 252 10.65 21.43 14.08
N GLY A 253 11.44 20.73 13.25
CA GLY A 253 12.26 19.61 13.69
C GLY A 253 11.41 18.47 14.27
N ALA A 254 12.06 17.56 15.01
CA ALA A 254 11.38 16.39 15.57
C ALA A 254 10.32 16.77 16.62
N ALA A 255 10.69 17.52 17.66
CA ALA A 255 9.80 17.84 18.78
C ALA A 255 8.53 18.58 18.33
N GLY A 256 8.66 19.59 17.46
CA GLY A 256 7.48 20.30 16.97
C GLY A 256 6.64 19.50 15.96
N ALA A 257 7.22 18.51 15.27
CA ALA A 257 6.44 17.55 14.47
C ALA A 257 5.60 16.63 15.37
N VAL A 258 6.17 16.14 16.48
CA VAL A 258 5.47 15.36 17.51
C VAL A 258 4.34 16.17 18.16
N GLN A 259 4.64 17.39 18.61
CA GLN A 259 3.63 18.30 19.16
C GLN A 259 2.48 18.54 18.16
N ALA A 260 2.81 18.76 16.88
CA ALA A 260 1.81 18.96 15.84
C ALA A 260 0.94 17.72 15.63
N LEU A 261 1.53 16.52 15.64
CA LEU A 261 0.82 15.25 15.55
C LEU A 261 -0.19 15.11 16.71
N VAL A 262 0.27 15.24 17.96
CA VAL A 262 -0.58 15.11 19.16
C VAL A 262 -1.69 16.18 19.17
N THR A 263 -1.37 17.42 18.81
CA THR A 263 -2.34 18.52 18.79
C THR A 263 -3.45 18.29 17.75
N ARG A 264 -3.09 17.72 16.60
CA ARG A 264 -4.04 17.43 15.51
C ARG A 264 -4.88 16.18 15.77
N CYS A 265 -4.38 15.25 16.58
CA CYS A 265 -5.14 14.10 17.04
C CYS A 265 -6.39 14.55 17.82
N PRO A 266 -7.59 14.01 17.53
CA PRO A 266 -8.80 14.24 18.32
C PRO A 266 -8.61 13.93 19.82
N PRO A 267 -9.22 14.72 20.73
CA PRO A 267 -8.98 14.60 22.18
C PRO A 267 -9.14 13.19 22.76
N ARG A 268 -10.08 12.40 22.25
CA ARG A 268 -10.37 11.04 22.74
C ARG A 268 -9.21 10.04 22.56
N SER A 269 -8.29 10.32 21.65
CA SER A 269 -7.16 9.44 21.31
C SER A 269 -5.80 10.05 21.67
N ARG A 270 -5.80 11.27 22.23
CA ARG A 270 -4.55 11.98 22.56
C ARG A 270 -3.77 11.28 23.66
N ASP A 271 -4.44 10.82 24.70
CA ASP A 271 -3.77 10.21 25.85
C ASP A 271 -3.08 8.90 25.44
N GLY A 272 -3.79 8.01 24.73
CA GLY A 272 -3.19 6.79 24.19
C GLY A 272 -2.05 7.05 23.20
N LEU A 273 -2.22 8.02 22.29
CA LEU A 273 -1.12 8.41 21.38
C LEU A 273 0.08 8.98 22.14
N ALA A 274 -0.14 9.82 23.16
CA ALA A 274 0.93 10.42 23.95
C ALA A 274 1.70 9.34 24.71
N THR A 275 1.02 8.39 25.37
CA THR A 275 1.68 7.27 26.05
C THR A 275 2.48 6.41 25.07
N ALA A 276 1.94 6.07 23.90
CA ALA A 276 2.70 5.32 22.90
C ALA A 276 3.94 6.09 22.39
N LEU A 277 3.85 7.42 22.27
CA LEU A 277 4.99 8.26 21.92
C LEU A 277 6.02 8.35 23.06
N GLU A 278 5.58 8.37 24.33
CA GLU A 278 6.44 8.32 25.52
C GLU A 278 7.26 7.02 25.59
N ASP A 279 6.66 5.90 25.23
CA ASP A 279 7.33 4.59 25.17
C ASP A 279 8.29 4.46 23.97
N TRP A 280 8.05 5.23 22.91
CA TRP A 280 8.82 5.19 21.66
C TRP A 280 9.96 6.21 21.59
N LEU A 281 9.75 7.43 22.07
CA LEU A 281 10.66 8.56 21.91
C LEU A 281 11.49 8.81 23.17
N PRO A 282 12.73 9.32 23.01
CA PRO A 282 13.49 9.81 24.15
C PRO A 282 12.80 11.04 24.77
N PRO A 283 12.92 11.24 26.10
CA PRO A 283 12.19 12.29 26.82
C PRO A 283 12.39 13.70 26.29
N GLU A 284 13.54 14.00 25.68
CA GLU A 284 13.88 15.32 25.15
C GLU A 284 13.05 15.75 23.93
N LEU A 285 12.29 14.82 23.33
CA LEU A 285 11.43 15.06 22.17
C LEU A 285 9.96 15.02 22.48
N LEU A 286 9.62 14.67 23.72
CA LEU A 286 8.25 14.67 24.19
C LEU A 286 7.76 16.12 24.34
N PRO A 287 6.47 16.37 24.02
CA PRO A 287 5.85 17.68 24.14
C PRO A 287 5.75 18.19 25.58
#